data_AF-A0A287CT42-F1
#
_entry.id   AF-A0A287CT42-F1
#
_cell.length_a   1.000
_cell.length_b   1.000
_cell.length_c   1.000
_cell.angle_alpha   90.00
_cell.angle_beta   90.00
_cell.angle_gamma   90.00
#
_symmetry.space_group_name_H-M   'P 1'
#
loop_
_entity.id
_entity.type
_entity.pdbx_description
1 polymer ?
#
loop_
_entity_poly.entity_id
_entity_poly.type
_entity_poly.pdbx_seq_one_letter_code
_entity_poly.pdbx_strand_id
1 'polypeptide(L)' 'MVAAKKTKKSLESINSRLQLVMKSGKYVLGYKQTLKMIRQGKAKLVILANNCPALDSDIIRSMPEQTGEK' A
#
# COMPACT_ATOMS: atom_id res chain seq x y z
N MET A 1 33.99 -8.37 12.40
CA MET A 1 32.54 -8.49 12.12
C MET A 1 31.82 -7.32 12.77
N VAL A 2 31.39 -6.31 12.00
CA VAL A 2 30.56 -5.20 12.50
C VAL A 2 29.43 -4.99 11.50
N ALA A 3 28.21 -5.24 11.96
CA ALA A 3 26.98 -5.23 11.17
C ALA A 3 26.62 -3.81 10.71
N ALA A 4 26.47 -3.64 9.40
CA ALA A 4 25.98 -2.39 8.80
C ALA A 4 24.47 -2.25 9.01
N LYS A 5 24.04 -1.41 9.95
CA LYS A 5 22.63 -1.03 10.13
C LYS A 5 22.21 -0.01 9.07
N LYS A 6 21.86 -0.48 7.87
CA LYS A 6 21.23 0.33 6.81
C LYS A 6 19.71 0.17 6.88
N THR A 7 19.00 1.14 7.46
CA THR A 7 17.51 1.14 7.37
C THR A 7 16.83 2.51 7.43
N LYS A 8 17.56 3.64 7.48
CA LYS A 8 16.93 4.97 7.52
C LYS A 8 16.71 5.64 6.16
N LYS A 9 17.52 5.34 5.13
CA LYS A 9 17.43 6.01 3.81
C LYS A 9 16.18 5.66 2.99
N SER A 10 15.50 4.55 3.28
CA SER A 10 14.36 4.07 2.46
C SER A 10 13.04 4.78 2.77
N LEU A 11 12.84 5.24 4.00
CA LEU A 11 11.57 5.83 4.43
C LEU A 11 11.33 7.22 3.81
N GLU A 12 12.37 8.04 3.69
CA GLU A 12 12.27 9.34 3.00
C GLU A 12 11.85 9.18 1.53
N SER A 13 12.32 8.12 0.85
CA SER A 13 11.97 7.88 -0.56
C SER A 13 10.48 7.57 -0.78
N ILE A 14 9.83 6.88 0.16
CA ILE A 14 8.42 6.53 0.04
C ILE A 14 7.54 7.77 0.20
N ASN A 15 7.86 8.64 1.15
CA ASN A 15 7.09 9.87 1.38
C ASN A 15 7.16 10.81 0.17
N SER A 16 8.34 10.97 -0.46
CA SER A 16 8.46 11.76 -1.69
C SER A 16 7.67 11.17 -2.86
N ARG A 17 7.65 9.83 -3.01
CA ARG A 17 6.84 9.17 -4.04
C ARG A 17 5.34 9.33 -3.76
N LEU A 18 4.93 9.25 -2.51
CA LEU A 18 3.54 9.42 -2.11
C LEU A 18 3.05 10.85 -2.37
N GLN A 19 3.89 11.86 -2.10
CA GLN A 19 3.56 13.26 -2.44
C GLN A 19 3.28 13.45 -3.93
N LEU A 20 4.02 12.76 -4.82
CA LEU A 20 3.76 12.81 -6.26
C LEU A 20 2.41 12.15 -6.60
N VAL A 21 2.11 10.98 -6.02
CA VAL A 21 0.82 10.30 -6.20
C VAL A 21 -0.34 11.16 -5.71
N MET A 22 -0.18 11.89 -4.61
CA MET A 22 -1.21 12.80 -4.11
C MET A 22 -1.43 14.00 -5.05
N LYS A 23 -0.39 14.46 -5.75
CA LYS A 23 -0.48 15.61 -6.65
C LYS A 23 -1.13 15.29 -8.00
N SER A 24 -0.79 14.15 -8.61
CA SER A 24 -1.23 13.83 -9.98
C SER A 24 -1.68 12.37 -10.19
N GLY A 25 -1.54 11.52 -9.18
CA GLY A 25 -1.90 10.11 -9.25
C GLY A 25 -3.38 9.86 -8.99
N LYS A 26 -3.86 8.68 -9.44
CA LYS A 26 -5.17 8.15 -9.06
C LYS A 26 -5.00 7.35 -7.78
N TYR A 27 -5.67 7.79 -6.71
CA TYR A 27 -5.61 7.12 -5.41
C TYR A 27 -7.00 7.02 -4.80
N VAL A 28 -7.13 6.12 -3.82
CA VAL A 28 -8.33 5.90 -3.02
C VAL A 28 -7.87 5.73 -1.58
N LEU A 29 -8.61 6.33 -0.64
CA LEU A 29 -8.35 6.22 0.80
C LEU A 29 -9.58 5.64 1.50
N GLY A 30 -9.34 4.84 2.53
CA GLY A 30 -10.37 4.24 3.37
C GLY A 30 -10.68 2.77 3.04
N TYR A 31 -10.95 2.00 4.09
CA TYR A 31 -11.07 0.54 4.04
C TYR A 31 -12.12 0.05 3.03
N LYS A 32 -13.36 0.54 3.11
CA LYS A 32 -14.47 0.09 2.25
C LYS A 32 -14.20 0.35 0.76
N GLN A 33 -13.58 1.48 0.44
CA GLN A 33 -13.31 1.86 -0.95
C GLN A 33 -12.11 1.07 -1.49
N THR A 34 -11.07 0.87 -0.67
CA THR A 34 -9.93 0.01 -1.03
C THR A 34 -10.40 -1.44 -1.27
N LEU A 35 -11.28 -1.98 -0.42
CA LEU A 35 -11.87 -3.31 -0.61
C LEU A 35 -12.62 -3.43 -1.95
N LYS A 36 -13.37 -2.40 -2.35
CA LYS A 36 -14.04 -2.34 -3.66
C LYS A 36 -13.03 -2.31 -4.81
N MET A 37 -11.94 -1.55 -4.69
CA MET A 37 -10.91 -1.44 -5.73
C MET A 37 -10.10 -2.73 -5.90
N ILE A 38 -9.81 -3.44 -4.81
CA ILE A 38 -9.16 -4.77 -4.83
C ILE A 38 -10.07 -5.78 -5.52
N ARG A 39 -11.35 -5.86 -5.13
CA ARG A 39 -12.32 -6.78 -5.76
C ARG A 39 -12.55 -6.50 -7.25
N GLN A 40 -12.39 -5.25 -7.68
CA GLN A 40 -12.48 -4.87 -9.09
C GLN A 40 -11.18 -5.11 -9.87
N GLY A 41 -10.10 -5.56 -9.24
CA GLY A 41 -8.78 -5.74 -9.87
C GLY A 41 -8.12 -4.43 -10.33
N LYS A 42 -8.58 -3.28 -9.82
CA LYS A 42 -8.06 -1.95 -10.22
C LYS A 42 -6.93 -1.46 -9.32
N ALA A 43 -6.84 -2.00 -8.11
CA ALA A 43 -5.79 -1.66 -7.16
C ALA A 43 -4.47 -2.32 -7.56
N LYS A 44 -3.45 -1.49 -7.83
CA LYS A 44 -2.08 -1.97 -8.16
C LYS A 44 -1.13 -1.94 -6.97
N LEU A 45 -1.45 -1.16 -5.94
CA LEU A 45 -0.68 -1.02 -4.72
C LEU A 45 -1.62 -0.65 -3.57
N VAL A 46 -1.42 -1.26 -2.41
CA VAL A 46 -2.13 -0.94 -1.18
C VAL A 46 -1.11 -0.62 -0.09
N ILE A 47 -1.30 0.50 0.61
CA ILE A 47 -0.46 0.92 1.73
C ILE A 47 -1.29 0.85 3.00
N LEU A 48 -0.79 0.10 3.99
CA LEU A 48 -1.40 -0.04 5.30
C LEU A 48 -0.64 0.84 6.31
N ALA A 49 -1.38 1.60 7.11
CA ALA A 49 -0.80 2.36 8.20
C ALA A 49 -0.50 1.44 9.38
N ASN A 50 0.51 1.76 10.20
CA ASN A 50 0.89 0.91 11.33
C ASN A 50 -0.20 0.81 12.42
N ASN A 51 -1.13 1.77 12.46
CA ASN A 51 -2.24 1.82 13.40
C ASN A 51 -3.54 1.20 12.85
N CYS A 52 -3.51 0.50 11.71
CA CYS A 52 -4.70 -0.19 11.22
C CYS A 52 -5.06 -1.39 12.13
N PRO A 53 -6.34 -1.62 12.46
CA PRO A 53 -6.76 -2.80 13.21
C PRO A 53 -6.30 -4.09 12.52
N ALA A 54 -5.84 -5.08 13.30
CA ALA A 54 -5.29 -6.32 12.76
C ALA A 54 -6.27 -7.05 11.83
N LEU A 55 -7.53 -7.17 12.24
CA LEU A 55 -8.60 -7.81 11.45
C LEU A 55 -8.75 -7.20 10.06
N ASP A 56 -8.77 -5.87 9.95
CA ASP A 56 -8.90 -5.18 8.64
C ASP A 56 -7.67 -5.39 7.77
N SER A 57 -6.48 -5.43 8.40
CA SER A 57 -5.22 -5.67 7.69
C SER A 57 -5.12 -7.10 7.17
N ASP A 58 -5.59 -8.09 7.92
CA ASP A 58 -5.63 -9.48 7.53
C ASP A 58 -6.64 -9.72 6.40
N ILE A 59 -7.80 -9.07 6.46
CA ILE A 59 -8.78 -9.11 5.37
C ILE A 59 -8.17 -8.59 4.08
N ILE A 60 -7.49 -7.43 4.10
CA ILE A 60 -6.85 -6.88 2.91
C ILE A 60 -5.73 -7.79 2.39
N ARG A 61 -4.91 -8.38 3.28
CA ARG A 61 -3.80 -9.27 2.89
C ARG A 61 -4.25 -10.63 2.36
N SER A 62 -5.39 -11.14 2.85
CA SER A 62 -5.96 -12.42 2.42
C SER A 62 -6.63 -12.34 1.05
N MET A 63 -6.84 -11.13 0.50
CA MET A 63 -7.42 -10.98 -0.83
C MET A 63 -6.40 -11.35 -1.91
N PRO A 64 -6.77 -12.20 -2.89
CA PRO A 64 -5.88 -12.58 -3.96
C PRO A 64 -5.51 -11.36 -4.80
N GLU A 65 -4.22 -11.25 -5.14
CA GLU A 65 -3.74 -10.29 -6.11
C GLU A 65 -4.36 -10.66 -7.46
N GLN A 66 -5.37 -9.91 -7.89
CA GLN A 66 -5.93 -10.09 -9.23
C GLN A 66 -4.95 -9.46 -10.22
N THR A 67 -3.93 -10.22 -10.60
CA THR A 67 -3.02 -9.88 -11.69
C THR A 67 -3.88 -9.72 -12.94
N GLY A 68 -4.03 -8.48 -13.40
CA GLY A 68 -4.74 -8.20 -14.64
C GLY A 68 -3.97 -8.74 -15.83
N GLU A 69 -4.18 -10.01 -16.19
CA GLU A 69 -3.97 -10.48 -17.56
C GLU A 69 -5.13 -9.97 -18.41
N LYS A 70 -4.93 -8.79 -19.03
CA LYS A 70 -5.51 -8.38 -20.32
C LYS A 70 -4.56 -7.45 -21.02
#